data_AF-A0A3N5Q5U1-F1
#
_entry.id   AF-A0A3N5Q5U1-F1
#
_cell.length_a   1.000
_cell.length_b   1.000
_cell.length_c   1.000
_cell.angle_alpha   90.00
_cell.angle_beta   90.00
_cell.angle_gamma   90.00
#
_symmetry.space_group_name_H-M   'P 1'
#
loop_
_entity.id
_entity.type
_entity.pdbx_description
1 polymer ?
#
loop_
_entity_poly.entity_id
_entity_poly.type
_entity_poly.pdbx_seq_one_letter_code
_entity_poly.pdbx_strand_id
1 'polypeptide(L)'
;MPEFSIESNGMLENTVVYYNGEQLRGVREVFLNLDEEGAFDAILQYQGTDDQLYTKNVLVDFLENVATTDPTFTEEEAQQMTQLMLASDGSLETTSVILNNEEQVGVVSLLVHIKAPQEGDRPEFKAEITYREEDGRLTTEGVF
;
A
#
# COMPACT_ATOMS: atom_id res chain seq x y z
N MET A 1 0.83 16.37 -3.26
CA MET A 1 0.05 15.39 -2.48
C MET A 1 0.88 14.12 -2.48
N PRO A 2 1.27 13.59 -1.31
CA PRO A 2 1.94 12.31 -1.22
C PRO A 2 1.20 11.20 -1.98
N GLU A 3 1.96 10.38 -2.70
CA GLU A 3 1.49 9.18 -3.38
C GLU A 3 2.20 7.97 -2.78
N PHE A 4 1.44 7.02 -2.27
CA PHE A 4 1.95 5.74 -1.78
C PHE A 4 1.35 4.64 -2.64
N SER A 5 2.17 3.78 -3.25
CA SER A 5 1.66 2.69 -4.07
C SER A 5 2.33 1.36 -3.78
N ILE A 6 1.58 0.30 -4.05
CA ILE A 6 1.99 -1.09 -3.96
C ILE A 6 1.74 -1.69 -5.33
N GLU A 7 2.75 -2.34 -5.88
CA GLU A 7 2.64 -3.06 -7.14
C GLU A 7 2.95 -4.53 -6.89
N SER A 8 1.99 -5.41 -7.24
CA SER A 8 2.06 -6.83 -6.93
C SER A 8 1.19 -7.69 -7.83
N ASN A 9 1.48 -8.99 -7.88
CA ASN A 9 0.63 -10.04 -8.46
C ASN A 9 0.07 -11.01 -7.41
N GLY A 10 0.04 -10.59 -6.13
CA GLY A 10 -0.47 -11.38 -5.01
C GLY A 10 0.60 -12.23 -4.31
N MET A 11 1.84 -12.22 -4.79
CA MET A 11 2.97 -12.94 -4.21
C MET A 11 3.96 -11.99 -3.53
N LEU A 12 4.40 -12.33 -2.32
CA LEU A 12 5.33 -11.50 -1.53
C LEU A 12 6.66 -11.24 -2.26
N GLU A 13 7.19 -12.24 -2.97
CA GLU A 13 8.41 -12.11 -3.77
C GLU A 13 8.27 -11.14 -4.95
N ASN A 14 7.04 -10.90 -5.40
CA ASN A 14 6.71 -10.00 -6.51
C ASN A 14 5.88 -8.82 -5.98
N THR A 15 6.30 -8.24 -4.86
CA THR A 15 5.65 -7.07 -4.28
C THR A 15 6.67 -5.98 -4.04
N VAL A 16 6.40 -4.81 -4.58
CA VAL A 16 7.21 -3.61 -4.40
C VAL A 16 6.34 -2.46 -3.94
N VAL A 17 6.95 -1.50 -3.29
CA VAL A 17 6.28 -0.34 -2.71
C VAL A 17 6.97 0.91 -3.19
N TYR A 18 6.19 1.92 -3.57
CA TYR A 18 6.69 3.22 -4.00
C TYR A 18 6.17 4.33 -3.10
N TYR A 19 6.97 5.38 -2.96
CA TYR A 19 6.55 6.64 -2.36
C TYR A 19 6.95 7.79 -3.28
N ASN A 20 5.98 8.57 -3.74
CA ASN A 20 6.16 9.65 -4.72
C ASN A 20 6.93 9.22 -5.98
N GLY A 21 6.66 8.00 -6.46
CA GLY A 21 7.30 7.42 -7.65
C GLY A 21 8.68 6.79 -7.43
N GLU A 22 9.26 6.88 -6.22
CA GLU A 22 10.52 6.21 -5.89
C GLU A 22 10.27 4.85 -5.25
N GLN A 23 10.90 3.79 -5.77
CA GLN A 23 10.78 2.46 -5.19
C GLN A 23 11.52 2.40 -3.86
N LEU A 24 10.82 1.96 -2.81
CA LEU A 24 11.38 1.81 -1.48
C LEU A 24 12.14 0.49 -1.35
N ARG A 25 13.27 0.54 -0.64
CA ARG A 25 14.08 -0.63 -0.28
C ARG A 25 13.92 -0.95 1.19
N GLY A 26 13.93 -2.24 1.53
CA GLY A 26 13.95 -2.68 2.93
C GLY A 26 12.60 -2.56 3.65
N VAL A 27 11.50 -2.45 2.91
CA VAL A 27 10.14 -2.53 3.46
C VAL A 27 9.94 -3.89 4.12
N ARG A 28 9.40 -3.88 5.34
CA ARG A 28 9.15 -5.07 6.16
C ARG A 28 7.66 -5.32 6.34
N GLU A 29 6.88 -4.25 6.47
CA GLU A 29 5.45 -4.34 6.69
C GLU A 29 4.75 -3.12 6.08
N VAL A 30 3.63 -3.37 5.42
CA VAL A 30 2.66 -2.36 5.02
C VAL A 30 1.33 -2.76 5.64
N PHE A 31 0.74 -1.84 6.40
CA PHE A 31 -0.59 -2.00 6.95
C PHE A 31 -1.42 -0.76 6.62
N LEU A 32 -2.42 -0.92 5.76
CA LEU A 32 -3.40 0.10 5.42
C LEU A 32 -4.75 -0.35 5.97
N ASN A 33 -5.38 0.46 6.80
CA ASN A 33 -6.74 0.29 7.27
C ASN A 33 -7.44 1.63 7.20
N LEU A 34 -8.18 1.84 6.11
CA LEU A 34 -8.98 3.02 5.87
C LEU A 34 -10.44 2.58 5.84
N ASP A 35 -11.30 3.25 6.59
CA ASP A 35 -12.75 3.02 6.52
C ASP A 35 -13.53 4.33 6.55
N GLU A 36 -14.75 4.33 5.98
CA GLU A 36 -15.64 5.50 5.94
C GLU A 36 -16.12 5.95 7.33
N GLU A 37 -15.94 5.12 8.37
CA GLU A 37 -16.34 5.41 9.75
C GLU A 37 -15.25 6.14 10.55
N GLY A 38 -14.04 6.29 9.97
CA GLY A 38 -12.97 7.14 10.46
C GLY A 38 -11.64 6.44 10.73
N ALA A 39 -11.47 5.15 10.45
CA ALA A 39 -10.14 4.55 10.48
C ALA A 39 -9.27 5.12 9.37
N PHE A 40 -8.03 5.48 9.70
CA PHE A 40 -7.07 6.07 8.77
C PHE A 40 -5.63 5.70 9.16
N ASP A 41 -5.40 4.40 9.28
CA ASP A 41 -4.08 3.85 9.61
C ASP A 41 -3.34 3.51 8.30
N ALA A 42 -2.19 4.13 8.07
CA ALA A 42 -1.35 3.85 6.92
C ALA A 42 0.09 3.61 7.37
N ILE A 43 0.32 2.46 8.00
CA ILE A 43 1.59 2.13 8.66
C ILE A 43 2.56 1.49 7.66
N LEU A 44 3.77 2.04 7.59
CA LEU A 44 4.91 1.48 6.88
C LEU A 44 6.02 1.17 7.87
N GLN A 45 6.50 -0.06 7.86
CA GLN A 45 7.73 -0.46 8.53
C GLN A 45 8.83 -0.69 7.50
N TYR A 46 9.99 -0.07 7.70
CA TYR A 46 11.14 -0.21 6.79
C TYR A 46 12.47 -0.15 7.53
N GLN A 47 13.50 -0.74 6.93
CA GLN A 47 14.88 -0.62 7.38
C GLN A 47 15.53 0.59 6.70
N GLY A 48 16.00 1.56 7.49
CA GLY A 48 16.68 2.75 6.99
C GLY A 48 18.09 2.48 6.47
N THR A 49 18.70 3.49 5.88
CA THR A 49 20.11 3.47 5.41
C THR A 49 21.12 3.33 6.55
N ASP A 50 20.70 3.54 7.79
CA ASP A 50 21.45 3.41 9.04
C ASP A 50 21.22 2.05 9.74
N ASP A 51 20.59 1.10 9.04
CA ASP A 51 20.20 -0.22 9.53
C ASP A 51 19.20 -0.23 10.71
N GLN A 52 18.61 0.92 11.06
CA GLN A 52 17.54 1.00 12.06
C GLN A 52 16.18 0.68 11.44
N LEU A 53 15.30 0.11 12.26
CA LEU A 53 13.91 -0.15 11.87
C LEU A 53 13.05 1.07 12.21
N TYR A 54 12.31 1.56 11.23
CA TYR A 54 11.39 2.68 11.37
C TYR A 54 9.95 2.19 11.18
N THR A 55 9.03 2.75 11.96
CA THR A 55 7.57 2.59 11.77
C THR A 55 6.98 3.98 11.68
N LYS A 56 6.33 4.27 10.56
CA LYS A 56 5.78 5.60 10.22
C LYS A 56 4.35 5.45 9.71
N ASN A 57 3.51 6.46 9.95
CA ASN A 57 2.32 6.61 9.14
C ASN A 57 2.71 7.30 7.82
N VAL A 58 2.71 6.55 6.72
CA VAL A 58 3.31 6.94 5.44
C VAL A 58 2.59 8.12 4.76
N LEU A 59 1.34 8.40 5.15
CA LEU A 59 0.55 9.49 4.56
C LEU A 59 0.71 10.82 5.31
N VAL A 60 1.27 10.82 6.52
CA VAL A 60 1.39 12.03 7.37
C VAL A 60 2.81 12.29 7.86
N ASP A 61 3.59 11.24 8.12
CA ASP A 61 4.92 11.36 8.70
C ASP A 61 6.01 11.52 7.62
N PHE A 62 7.10 12.15 8.03
CA PHE A 62 8.33 12.16 7.23
C PHE A 62 9.08 10.82 7.34
N LEU A 63 9.49 10.25 6.20
CA LEU A 63 10.27 9.02 6.13
C LEU A 63 11.77 9.30 6.35
N GLU A 64 12.21 9.18 7.60
CA GLU A 64 13.61 9.35 8.00
C GLU A 64 14.49 8.22 7.44
N ASN A 65 15.67 8.56 6.91
CA ASN A 65 16.68 7.59 6.44
C ASN A 65 16.14 6.54 5.47
N VAL A 66 15.07 6.84 4.73
CA VAL A 66 14.47 5.90 3.78
C VAL A 66 15.47 5.57 2.67
N ALA A 67 15.61 4.28 2.37
CA ALA A 67 16.43 3.81 1.27
C ALA A 67 15.55 3.60 0.04
N THR A 68 16.02 4.05 -1.12
CA THR A 68 15.35 3.81 -2.41
C THR A 68 16.20 2.92 -3.31
N THR A 69 15.61 2.42 -4.39
CA THR A 69 16.27 1.61 -5.42
C THR A 69 15.68 1.92 -6.79
N ASP A 70 16.43 1.58 -7.85
CA ASP A 70 15.88 1.59 -9.20
C ASP A 70 14.73 0.57 -9.33
N PRO A 71 13.75 0.81 -10.24
CA PRO A 71 12.68 -0.12 -10.53
C PRO A 71 13.17 -1.55 -10.75
N THR A 72 12.62 -2.50 -9.99
CA THR A 72 13.08 -3.90 -10.06
C THR A 72 12.37 -4.72 -11.12
N PHE A 73 11.19 -4.29 -11.58
CA PHE A 73 10.47 -4.94 -12.67
C PHE A 73 10.84 -4.35 -14.02
N THR A 74 10.98 -5.22 -15.01
CA THR A 74 11.02 -4.83 -16.42
C THR A 74 9.64 -4.34 -16.89
N GLU A 75 9.58 -3.62 -18.01
CA GLU A 75 8.31 -3.18 -18.60
C GLU A 75 7.34 -4.34 -18.90
N GLU A 76 7.87 -5.52 -19.25
CA GLU A 76 7.07 -6.72 -19.52
C GLU A 76 6.53 -7.38 -18.24
N GLU A 77 7.28 -7.32 -17.14
CA GLU A 77 6.85 -7.81 -15.82
C GLU A 77 5.80 -6.87 -15.22
N ALA A 78 6.02 -5.55 -15.29
CA ALA A 78 5.09 -4.54 -14.78
C ALA A 78 3.69 -4.64 -15.42
N GLN A 79 3.60 -5.04 -16.70
CA GLN A 79 2.33 -5.28 -17.38
C GLN A 79 1.49 -6.42 -16.79
N GLN A 80 2.10 -7.29 -15.98
CA GLN A 80 1.44 -8.40 -15.31
C GLN A 80 1.13 -8.10 -13.85
N MET A 81 1.54 -6.92 -13.36
CA MET A 81 1.30 -6.49 -11.99
C MET A 81 0.02 -5.67 -11.90
N THR A 82 -0.61 -5.74 -10.75
CA THR A 82 -1.66 -4.79 -10.34
C THR A 82 -1.02 -3.73 -9.44
N GLN A 83 -1.34 -2.46 -9.71
CA GLN A 83 -0.90 -1.35 -8.87
C GLN A 83 -2.08 -0.79 -8.07
N LEU A 84 -1.96 -0.80 -6.75
CA LEU A 84 -2.82 -0.06 -5.83
C LEU A 84 -2.08 1.20 -5.37
N MET A 85 -2.69 2.36 -5.53
CA MET A 85 -2.13 3.66 -5.12
C MET A 85 -3.11 4.41 -4.23
N LEU A 86 -2.57 5.01 -3.17
CA LEU A 86 -3.22 6.03 -2.37
C LEU A 86 -2.60 7.39 -2.69
N ALA A 87 -3.46 8.34 -3.06
CA ALA A 87 -3.10 9.73 -3.21
C ALA A 87 -3.81 10.52 -2.10
N SER A 88 -3.04 11.09 -1.16
CA SER A 88 -3.59 11.67 0.07
C SER A 88 -2.78 12.87 0.56
N ASP A 89 -3.44 13.84 1.19
CA ASP A 89 -2.78 14.92 1.95
C ASP A 89 -2.66 14.62 3.46
N GLY A 90 -3.00 13.39 3.86
CA GLY A 90 -2.99 12.94 5.25
C GLY A 90 -4.37 12.91 5.92
N SER A 91 -5.46 13.09 5.17
CA SER A 91 -6.83 12.98 5.68
C SER A 91 -7.69 12.01 4.85
N LEU A 92 -8.65 11.34 5.49
CA LEU A 92 -9.56 10.41 4.83
C LEU A 92 -10.42 11.12 3.75
N GLU A 93 -10.89 12.34 4.01
CA GLU A 93 -11.79 13.09 3.13
C GLU A 93 -11.18 13.43 1.76
N THR A 94 -9.85 13.43 1.69
CA THR A 94 -9.02 13.85 0.56
C THR A 94 -8.13 12.71 0.06
N THR A 95 -8.38 11.48 0.51
CA THR A 95 -7.66 10.30 0.05
C THR A 95 -8.40 9.63 -1.10
N SER A 96 -7.75 9.56 -2.26
CA SER A 96 -8.22 8.76 -3.39
C SER A 96 -7.53 7.40 -3.40
N VAL A 97 -8.32 6.35 -3.67
CA VAL A 97 -7.83 4.99 -3.95
C VAL A 97 -7.81 4.80 -5.46
N ILE A 98 -6.68 4.42 -6.02
CA ILE A 98 -6.46 4.27 -7.46
C ILE A 98 -5.97 2.84 -7.70
N LEU A 99 -6.61 2.11 -8.60
CA LEU A 99 -6.23 0.75 -8.99
C LEU A 99 -5.92 0.76 -10.48
N ASN A 100 -4.71 0.35 -10.89
CA ASN A 100 -4.27 0.30 -12.28
C ASN A 100 -4.51 1.62 -13.06
N ASN A 101 -4.17 2.76 -12.44
CA ASN A 101 -4.40 4.12 -12.94
C ASN A 101 -5.86 4.55 -13.09
N GLU A 102 -6.81 3.80 -12.52
CA GLU A 102 -8.22 4.16 -12.47
C GLU A 102 -8.63 4.48 -11.03
N GLU A 103 -9.19 5.66 -10.81
CA GLU A 103 -9.71 6.05 -9.49
C GLU A 103 -10.93 5.18 -9.14
N GLN A 104 -10.94 4.63 -7.93
CA GLN A 104 -11.96 3.72 -7.45
C GLN A 104 -13.07 4.50 -6.72
N VAL A 105 -14.30 4.36 -7.20
CA VAL A 105 -15.48 5.06 -6.66
C VAL A 105 -16.26 4.13 -5.72
N GLY A 106 -16.83 4.70 -4.65
CA GLY A 106 -17.68 3.94 -3.73
C GLY A 106 -16.90 3.08 -2.74
N VAL A 107 -15.60 3.31 -2.56
CA VAL A 107 -14.79 2.64 -1.55
C VAL A 107 -15.30 2.98 -0.15
N VAL A 108 -15.69 1.94 0.58
CA VAL A 108 -16.12 2.01 1.99
C VAL A 108 -14.98 1.68 2.92
N SER A 109 -14.16 0.70 2.56
CA SER A 109 -12.96 0.37 3.32
C SER A 109 -11.86 -0.22 2.44
N LEU A 110 -10.62 0.06 2.79
CA LEU A 110 -9.42 -0.56 2.25
C LEU A 110 -8.65 -1.23 3.39
N LEU A 111 -8.43 -2.54 3.26
CA LEU A 111 -7.57 -3.29 4.16
C LEU A 111 -6.41 -3.87 3.35
N VAL A 112 -5.18 -3.47 3.67
CA VAL A 112 -3.96 -4.09 3.17
C VAL A 112 -3.09 -4.46 4.36
N HIS A 113 -2.65 -5.71 4.42
CA HIS A 113 -1.65 -6.17 5.35
C HIS A 113 -0.66 -7.07 4.63
N ILE A 114 0.52 -6.53 4.37
CA ILE A 114 1.62 -7.22 3.70
C ILE A 114 2.78 -7.22 4.67
N LYS A 115 3.19 -8.40 5.13
CA LYS A 115 4.28 -8.56 6.10
C LYS A 115 5.27 -9.61 5.62
N ALA A 116 6.51 -9.18 5.44
CA ALA A 116 7.60 -10.09 5.13
C ALA A 116 7.89 -11.00 6.35
N PRO A 117 8.26 -12.27 6.12
CA PRO A 117 8.56 -13.20 7.20
C PRO A 117 9.77 -12.71 8.02
N GLN A 118 9.63 -12.71 9.35
CA GLN A 118 10.72 -12.50 10.30
C GLN A 118 10.89 -13.76 11.16
N GLU A 119 12.05 -13.92 11.82
CA GLU A 119 12.34 -15.12 12.62
C GLU A 119 11.21 -15.42 13.63
N GLY A 120 10.47 -16.51 13.37
CA GLY A 120 9.38 -16.98 14.22
C GLY A 120 7.98 -16.48 13.85
N ASP A 121 7.85 -15.59 12.86
CA ASP A 121 6.56 -15.05 12.42
C ASP A 121 6.15 -15.57 11.03
N ARG A 122 4.84 -15.64 10.77
CA ARG A 122 4.33 -16.07 9.47
C ARG A 122 4.27 -14.89 8.51
N PRO A 123 4.56 -15.11 7.21
CA PRO A 123 4.26 -14.10 6.21
C PRO A 123 2.75 -13.81 6.19
N GLU A 124 2.38 -12.56 6.00
CA GLU A 124 0.99 -12.14 5.79
C GLU A 124 0.88 -11.44 4.44
N PHE A 125 -0.15 -11.79 3.68
CA PHE A 125 -0.51 -11.12 2.45
C PHE A 125 -2.03 -11.08 2.34
N LYS A 126 -2.58 -9.91 2.63
CA LYS A 126 -4.01 -9.63 2.50
C LYS A 126 -4.19 -8.25 1.90
N ALA A 127 -5.02 -8.14 0.87
CA ALA A 127 -5.37 -6.87 0.27
C ALA A 127 -6.81 -6.96 -0.25
N GLU A 128 -7.72 -6.22 0.37
CA GLU A 128 -9.14 -6.25 0.08
C GLU A 128 -9.71 -4.82 0.04
N ILE A 129 -10.62 -4.57 -0.90
CA ILE A 129 -11.42 -3.34 -0.96
C ILE A 129 -12.87 -3.72 -0.77
N THR A 130 -13.57 -2.96 0.06
CA THR A 130 -15.02 -3.05 0.18
C THR A 130 -15.66 -1.84 -0.50
N TYR A 131 -16.63 -2.12 -1.37
CA TYR A 131 -17.37 -1.12 -2.11
C TYR A 131 -18.82 -1.04 -1.65
N ARG A 132 -19.42 0.14 -1.81
CA ARG A 132 -20.86 0.36 -1.75
C ARG A 132 -21.42 0.41 -3.17
N GLU A 133 -22.23 -0.59 -3.50
CA GLU A 133 -22.91 -0.70 -4.78
C GLU A 133 -24.04 0.33 -4.92
N GLU A 134 -24.53 0.53 -6.15
CA GLU A 134 -25.66 1.44 -6.43
C GLU A 134 -26.95 1.04 -5.67
N ASP A 135 -27.13 -0.25 -5.39
CA ASP A 135 -28.26 -0.79 -4.63
C ASP A 135 -28.07 -0.72 -3.10
N GLY A 136 -26.94 -0.17 -2.65
CA GLY A 136 -26.57 0.00 -1.25
C GLY A 136 -25.99 -1.26 -0.59
N ARG A 137 -25.83 -2.37 -1.32
CA ARG A 137 -25.12 -3.55 -0.80
C ARG A 137 -23.63 -3.29 -0.70
N LEU A 138 -22.97 -4.06 0.16
CA LEU A 138 -21.52 -4.07 0.28
C LEU A 138 -20.94 -5.30 -0.42
N THR A 139 -19.87 -5.11 -1.16
CA THR A 139 -19.10 -6.14 -1.85
C THR A 139 -17.65 -6.02 -1.45
N THR A 140 -16.97 -7.15 -1.23
CA THR A 140 -15.54 -7.18 -0.91
C THR A 140 -14.80 -7.95 -1.98
N GLU A 141 -13.73 -7.36 -2.50
CA GLU A 141 -12.91 -7.92 -3.57
C GLU A 141 -11.44 -7.93 -3.17
N GLY A 142 -10.70 -8.93 -3.64
CA GLY A 142 -9.23 -8.97 -3.51
C GLY A 142 -8.58 -8.01 -4.51
N VAL A 143 -7.46 -7.39 -4.12
CA VAL A 143 -6.75 -6.39 -4.93
C VAL A 143 -5.81 -7.01 -5.95
N PHE A 144 -4.98 -7.97 -5.53
CA PHE A 144 -3.87 -8.55 -6.31
C PHE A 144 -4.14 -10.01 -6.67
#